data_AF-A0A2K0T8G3-F1
#
_entry.id   AF-A0A2K0T8G3-F1
#
_cell.length_a   1.000
_cell.length_b   1.000
_cell.length_c   1.000
_cell.angle_alpha   90.00
_cell.angle_beta   90.00
_cell.angle_gamma   90.00
#
_symmetry.space_group_name_H-M   'P 1'
#
loop_
_entity.id
_entity.type
_entity.pdbx_description
1 polymer ?
#
loop_
_entity_poly.entity_id
_entity_poly.type
_entity_poly.pdbx_seq_one_letter_code
_entity_poly.pdbx_strand_id
1 'polypeptide(L)'
;MKPLRPFPFPLNIGTDICQISRIYGILKSPRGLRFVNRILSPEEQANKDPRLRCLEDRPIVKAFQADELYPFEKNKGGGPSISEEMARQDPDVWTAAAFVAGR
;
A
#
# COMPACT_ATOMS: atom_id res chain seq x y z
N MET A 1 -41.89 2.74 17.41
CA MET A 1 -40.42 2.91 17.51
C MET A 1 -39.80 1.54 17.70
N LYS A 2 -38.76 1.18 16.93
CA LYS A 2 -37.99 -0.05 17.20
C LYS A 2 -37.18 0.17 18.49
N PRO A 3 -37.23 -0.74 19.47
CA PRO A 3 -36.45 -0.60 20.70
C PRO A 3 -34.95 -0.56 20.35
N LEU A 4 -34.22 0.34 20.99
CA LEU A 4 -32.76 0.39 20.90
C LEU A 4 -32.22 -0.94 21.41
N ARG A 5 -31.29 -1.56 20.66
CA ARG A 5 -30.69 -2.83 21.07
C ARG A 5 -29.94 -2.63 22.39
N PRO A 6 -30.02 -3.58 23.34
CA PRO A 6 -29.32 -3.48 24.61
C PRO A 6 -27.80 -3.42 24.37
N PHE A 7 -27.13 -2.58 25.17
CA PHE A 7 -25.66 -2.48 25.20
C PHE A 7 -25.05 -3.83 25.67
N PRO A 8 -23.88 -4.25 25.14
CA PRO A 8 -23.08 -3.57 24.12
C PRO A 8 -23.68 -3.71 22.73
N PHE A 9 -23.75 -2.59 22.00
CA PHE A 9 -24.13 -2.61 20.59
C PHE A 9 -23.22 -3.61 19.85
N PRO A 10 -23.73 -4.42 18.91
CA PRO A 10 -22.89 -5.31 18.12
C PRO A 10 -22.00 -4.45 17.21
N LEU A 11 -20.83 -4.06 17.72
CA LEU A 11 -19.78 -3.44 16.96
C LEU A 11 -19.17 -4.54 16.08
N ASN A 12 -19.54 -4.54 14.80
CA ASN A 12 -19.01 -5.51 13.85
C ASN A 12 -17.51 -5.25 13.66
N ILE A 13 -16.67 -6.22 14.07
CA ILE A 13 -15.22 -6.17 13.87
C ILE A 13 -14.91 -6.62 12.44
N GLY A 14 -14.15 -5.81 11.70
CA GLY A 14 -13.59 -6.17 10.41
C GLY A 14 -12.11 -6.50 10.53
N THR A 15 -11.63 -7.50 9.79
CA THR A 15 -10.21 -7.83 9.67
C THR A 15 -9.81 -7.75 8.20
N ASP A 16 -8.66 -7.15 7.93
CA ASP A 16 -8.08 -7.06 6.59
C ASP A 16 -6.62 -7.52 6.64
N ILE A 17 -6.18 -8.18 5.56
CA ILE A 17 -4.79 -8.63 5.39
C ILE A 17 -4.30 -8.05 4.07
N CYS A 18 -3.32 -7.15 4.17
CA CYS A 18 -2.72 -6.50 3.03
C CYS A 18 -1.28 -7.01 2.80
N GLN A 19 -0.86 -7.06 1.53
CA GLN A 19 0.52 -7.42 1.16
C GLN A 19 1.30 -6.16 0.79
N ILE A 20 2.38 -5.87 1.53
CA ILE A 20 3.22 -4.68 1.29
C ILE A 20 3.82 -4.70 -0.12
N SER A 21 4.26 -5.87 -0.62
CA SER A 21 4.81 -6.03 -1.97
C SER A 21 3.83 -5.63 -3.08
N ARG A 22 2.53 -5.91 -2.89
CA ARG A 22 1.46 -5.48 -3.80
C ARG A 22 1.33 -3.96 -3.82
N ILE A 23 1.31 -3.34 -2.64
CA ILE A 23 1.22 -1.88 -2.52
C ILE A 23 2.46 -1.22 -3.13
N TYR A 24 3.65 -1.75 -2.85
CA TYR A 24 4.89 -1.31 -3.47
C TYR A 24 4.79 -1.34 -5.01
N GLY A 25 4.27 -2.42 -5.61
CA GLY A 25 4.10 -2.51 -7.05
C GLY A 25 3.17 -1.43 -7.61
N ILE A 26 2.08 -1.12 -6.88
CA ILE A 26 1.16 -0.02 -7.24
C ILE A 26 1.87 1.33 -7.13
N LEU A 27 2.60 1.58 -6.03
CA LEU A 27 3.34 2.82 -5.81
C LEU A 27 4.45 3.03 -6.84
N LYS A 28 5.07 1.95 -7.32
CA LYS A 28 6.08 1.99 -8.38
C LYS A 28 5.48 2.34 -9.75
N SER A 29 4.19 2.04 -9.96
CA SER A 29 3.50 2.33 -11.22
C SER A 29 3.23 3.83 -11.44
N PRO A 30 2.97 4.26 -12.68
CA PRO A 30 2.54 5.64 -12.98
C PRO A 30 1.24 6.06 -12.27
N ARG A 31 0.51 5.12 -11.68
CA ARG A 31 -0.74 5.36 -10.95
C ARG A 31 -0.54 5.48 -9.43
N GLY A 32 0.69 5.41 -8.93
CA GLY A 32 0.99 5.42 -7.49
C GLY A 32 0.39 6.62 -6.74
N LEU A 33 0.58 7.83 -7.26
CA LEU A 33 0.03 9.05 -6.64
C LEU A 33 -1.51 9.05 -6.64
N ARG A 34 -2.13 8.59 -7.73
CA ARG A 34 -3.60 8.45 -7.81
C ARG A 34 -4.13 7.42 -6.83
N PHE A 35 -3.40 6.33 -6.62
CA PHE A 35 -3.76 5.31 -5.64
C PHE A 35 -3.76 5.88 -4.23
N VAL A 36 -2.69 6.59 -3.83
CA VAL A 36 -2.58 7.24 -2.52
C VAL A 36 -3.70 8.26 -2.31
N ASN A 37 -3.96 9.13 -3.28
CA ASN A 37 -5.03 10.14 -3.19
C ASN A 37 -6.44 9.54 -3.14
N ARG A 38 -6.60 8.29 -3.60
CA ARG A 38 -7.89 7.57 -3.54
C ARG A 38 -8.15 6.95 -2.18
N ILE A 39 -7.10 6.53 -1.48
CA ILE A 39 -7.23 5.79 -0.21
C ILE A 39 -7.08 6.70 1.01
N LEU A 40 -6.27 7.75 0.95
CA LEU A 40 -6.10 8.70 2.06
C LEU A 40 -7.25 9.70 2.05
N SER A 41 -7.77 10.04 3.22
CA SER A 41 -8.73 11.13 3.37
C SER A 41 -8.05 12.49 3.10
N PRO A 42 -8.81 13.56 2.81
CA PRO A 42 -8.24 14.90 2.64
C PRO A 42 -7.43 15.37 3.86
N GLU A 43 -7.85 14.99 5.07
CA GLU A 43 -7.16 15.33 6.32
C GLU A 43 -5.80 14.61 6.42
N GLU A 44 -5.76 13.32 6.08
CA GLU A 44 -4.51 12.55 6.06
C GLU A 44 -3.54 13.06 4.98
N GLN A 45 -4.06 13.49 3.84
CA GLN A 45 -3.26 14.12 2.78
C GLN A 45 -2.68 15.47 3.24
N ALA A 46 -3.46 16.27 3.97
CA ALA A 46 -3.02 17.57 4.48
C ALA A 46 -1.85 17.47 5.46
N ASN A 47 -1.75 16.36 6.21
CA ASN A 47 -0.64 16.10 7.14
C ASN A 47 0.72 15.92 6.43
N LYS A 48 0.71 15.62 5.11
CA LYS A 48 1.92 15.46 4.28
C LYS A 48 2.98 14.55 4.93
N ASP A 49 2.61 13.29 5.19
CA ASP A 49 3.50 12.34 5.84
C ASP A 49 4.85 12.24 5.10
N PRO A 50 5.99 12.38 5.81
CA PRO A 50 7.30 12.41 5.19
C PRO A 50 7.63 11.14 4.38
N ARG A 51 7.02 10.00 4.72
CA ARG A 51 7.24 8.72 4.02
C ARG A 51 6.65 8.72 2.61
N LEU A 52 5.69 9.60 2.32
CA LEU A 52 5.03 9.69 1.01
C LEU A 52 5.73 10.62 0.02
N ARG A 53 6.72 11.40 0.46
CA ARG A 53 7.42 12.40 -0.38
C ARG A 53 8.08 11.80 -1.62
N CYS A 54 8.52 10.53 -1.53
CA CYS A 54 9.13 9.81 -2.67
C CYS A 54 8.19 9.61 -3.89
N LEU A 55 6.90 9.95 -3.75
CA LEU A 55 5.90 9.86 -4.81
C LEU A 55 5.63 11.19 -5.51
N GLU A 56 6.03 12.33 -4.93
CA GLU A 56 5.73 13.67 -5.46
C GLU A 56 6.63 14.04 -6.65
N ASP A 57 7.90 13.62 -6.63
CA ASP A 57 8.93 14.01 -7.61
C ASP A 57 9.07 13.05 -8.80
N ARG A 58 8.13 12.12 -9.00
CA ARG A 58 8.29 11.10 -10.05
C ARG A 58 7.95 11.67 -11.43
N PRO A 59 8.89 11.61 -12.40
CA PRO A 59 8.57 11.95 -13.78
C PRO A 59 7.46 11.02 -14.27
N ILE A 60 6.48 11.58 -14.98
CA ILE A 60 5.42 10.81 -15.65
C ILE A 60 6.09 10.00 -16.78
N VAL A 61 6.67 8.86 -16.45
CA VAL A 61 7.21 7.95 -17.45
C VAL A 61 6.02 7.30 -18.17
N LYS A 62 6.03 7.35 -19.50
CA LYS A 62 4.99 6.74 -20.35
C LYS A 62 4.72 5.30 -19.90
N ALA A 63 3.44 4.97 -19.86
CA ALA A 63 2.89 3.71 -19.37
C ALA A 63 3.68 2.50 -19.87
N PHE A 64 4.28 1.75 -18.94
CA PHE A 64 4.64 0.37 -19.22
C PHE A 64 3.35 -0.41 -19.50
N GLN A 65 3.39 -1.19 -20.58
CA GLN A 65 2.33 -2.12 -20.94
C GLN A 65 2.06 -3.03 -19.75
N ALA A 66 0.78 -3.18 -19.46
CA ALA A 66 0.29 -4.04 -18.41
C ALA A 66 0.60 -5.49 -18.77
N ASP A 67 1.69 -6.03 -18.24
CA ASP A 67 1.78 -7.44 -17.92
C ASP A 67 3.06 -7.66 -17.12
N GLU A 68 2.97 -7.56 -15.80
CA GLU A 68 3.63 -8.48 -14.86
C GLU A 68 2.91 -8.25 -13.54
N LEU A 69 1.79 -8.97 -13.34
CA LEU A 69 1.49 -9.42 -11.98
C LEU A 69 2.79 -10.08 -11.52
N TYR A 70 3.51 -9.46 -10.57
CA TYR A 70 4.66 -10.10 -9.94
C TYR A 70 4.27 -11.54 -9.62
N PRO A 71 4.91 -12.54 -10.26
CA PRO A 71 4.58 -13.92 -10.00
C PRO A 71 4.68 -14.15 -8.49
N PHE A 72 3.62 -14.68 -7.89
CA PHE A 72 3.67 -15.22 -6.54
C PHE A 72 4.52 -16.50 -6.59
N GLU A 73 5.83 -16.34 -6.80
CA GLU A 73 6.80 -17.41 -6.83
C GLU A 73 7.06 -17.81 -5.38
N LYS A 74 6.50 -18.96 -5.01
CA LYS A 74 6.71 -19.61 -3.72
C LYS A 74 8.13 -20.19 -3.72
N ASN A 75 9.15 -19.35 -3.49
CA ASN A 75 10.53 -19.81 -3.43
C ASN A 75 10.71 -20.81 -2.28
N LYS A 76 10.84 -22.10 -2.63
CA LYS A 76 11.37 -23.14 -1.74
C LYS A 76 12.89 -23.06 -1.80
N GLY A 77 13.51 -22.20 -1.00
CA GLY A 77 14.97 -22.13 -0.92
C GLY A 77 15.44 -20.95 -0.07
N GLY A 78 16.45 -21.17 0.78
CA GLY A 78 16.95 -20.22 1.80
C GLY A 78 17.66 -18.96 1.30
N GLY A 79 17.20 -18.38 0.19
CA GLY A 79 17.59 -17.03 -0.26
C GLY A 79 16.72 -15.93 0.38
N PRO A 80 17.10 -14.65 0.26
CA PRO A 80 16.29 -13.54 0.73
C PRO A 80 14.92 -13.56 0.06
N SER A 81 13.87 -13.24 0.82
CA SER A 81 12.52 -13.17 0.25
C SER A 81 12.42 -12.05 -0.79
N ILE A 82 11.54 -12.18 -1.79
CA ILE A 82 11.31 -11.14 -2.82
C ILE A 82 11.04 -9.76 -2.17
N SER A 83 10.30 -9.76 -1.05
CA SER A 83 10.05 -8.57 -0.24
C SER A 83 11.32 -7.92 0.32
N GLU A 84 12.30 -8.71 0.77
CA GLU A 84 13.58 -8.19 1.26
C GLU A 84 14.40 -7.59 0.12
N GLU A 85 14.38 -8.19 -1.06
CA GLU A 85 15.05 -7.64 -2.23
C GLU A 85 14.43 -6.30 -2.65
N MET A 86 13.09 -6.23 -2.68
CA MET A 86 12.35 -4.99 -2.96
C MET A 86 12.67 -3.88 -1.95
N ALA A 87 12.75 -4.24 -0.65
CA ALA A 87 13.11 -3.31 0.42
C ALA A 87 14.55 -2.79 0.28
N ARG A 88 15.49 -3.62 -0.21
CA ARG A 88 16.87 -3.22 -0.47
C ARG A 88 17.00 -2.35 -1.73
N GLN A 89 16.20 -2.63 -2.76
CA GLN A 89 16.27 -1.92 -4.03
C GLN A 89 15.77 -0.49 -3.93
N ASP A 90 14.59 -0.28 -3.33
CA ASP A 90 13.94 1.03 -3.24
C ASP A 90 13.39 1.25 -1.82
N PRO A 91 14.25 1.56 -0.82
CA PRO A 91 13.87 1.61 0.59
C PRO A 91 12.81 2.68 0.89
N ASP A 92 12.84 3.82 0.19
CA ASP A 92 11.86 4.89 0.40
C ASP A 92 10.45 4.47 -0.06
N VAL A 93 10.36 3.80 -1.20
CA VAL A 93 9.08 3.30 -1.75
C VAL A 93 8.56 2.15 -0.91
N TRP A 94 9.45 1.29 -0.43
CA TRP A 94 9.09 0.23 0.50
C TRP A 94 8.55 0.79 1.82
N THR A 95 9.20 1.82 2.36
CA THR A 95 8.75 2.53 3.56
C THR A 95 7.38 3.16 3.35
N ALA A 96 7.15 3.79 2.19
CA ALA A 96 5.84 4.32 1.80
C ALA A 96 4.79 3.21 1.69
N ALA A 97 5.12 2.08 1.08
CA ALA A 97 4.21 0.94 0.93
C ALA A 97 3.84 0.32 2.27
N ALA A 98 4.82 0.15 3.17
CA ALA A 98 4.61 -0.36 4.51
C ALA A 98 3.71 0.57 5.34
N PHE A 99 3.96 1.88 5.24
CA PHE A 99 3.07 2.88 5.84
C PHE A 99 1.65 2.76 5.29
N VAL A 100 1.46 2.68 3.97
CA VAL A 100 0.12 2.60 3.40
C VAL A 100 -0.61 1.30 3.80
N ALA A 101 0.12 0.19 3.97
CA ALA A 101 -0.42 -1.08 4.41
C ALA A 101 -0.87 -1.07 5.88
N GLY A 102 -0.04 -0.49 6.76
CA GLY A 102 -0.26 -0.52 8.22
C GLY A 102 -0.98 0.70 8.79
N ARG A 103 -0.92 1.80 8.05
CA ARG A 103 -1.21 3.18 8.44
C ARG A 103 -0.60 3.58 9.78
#